data_AF-A0A258DML6-F1
#
_entry.id   AF-A0A258DML6-F1
#
_cell.length_a   1.000
_cell.length_b   1.000
_cell.length_c   1.000
_cell.angle_alpha   90.00
_cell.angle_beta   90.00
_cell.angle_gamma   90.00
#
_symmetry.space_group_name_H-M   'P 1'
#
loop_
_entity.id
_entity.type
_entity.pdbx_description
1 polymer ?
#
loop_
_entity_poly.entity_id
_entity_poly.type
_entity_poly.pdbx_seq_one_letter_code
_entity_poly.pdbx_strand_id
1 'polypeptide(L)'
;MGQLRALLGPAASMGASDPSQIAELTSGAPFSQILGQLKLNTLTAPPALADSIIALVRQTSSIANAGVKADLNSAWKSQVLPFCQMAINGKFPFASSTTDVTLADFSRMFGPDGLMDKFFDRQLKPFVDTLTTPWQPIANAATRPDITPAGLALFEQAAKIKNIFFANGGAAPEVNFSVTPTNLDPGAMRVKLEIDGQSLLYMYGPTLPSAMKWPGSVGSVRVEFGVGGDSGPATVSYSGPFALFRFLAARSVARQSPTKVSLNVVLGPRAASFDIDAASVNNPFQRSPFQGFRCPTSLAL
;
A
#
# COMPACT_ATOMS: atom_id res chain seq x y z
N MET A 1 23.85 -6.86 38.54
CA MET A 1 24.66 -8.01 38.05
C MET A 1 23.99 -9.37 38.23
N GLY A 2 23.32 -9.66 39.35
CA GLY A 2 22.67 -10.97 39.58
C GLY A 2 21.55 -11.34 38.59
N GLN A 3 20.69 -10.40 38.22
CA GLN A 3 19.61 -10.63 37.24
C GLN A 3 20.12 -10.82 35.80
N LEU A 4 21.17 -10.10 35.39
CA LEU A 4 21.82 -10.30 34.09
C LEU A 4 22.38 -11.72 33.97
N ARG A 5 23.03 -12.18 35.05
CA ARG A 5 23.63 -13.52 35.11
C ARG A 5 22.57 -14.62 35.16
N ALA A 6 21.39 -14.34 35.70
CA ALA A 6 20.27 -15.27 35.70
C ALA A 6 19.61 -15.41 34.31
N LEU A 7 19.59 -14.35 33.50
CA LEU A 7 19.01 -14.35 32.15
C LEU A 7 20.00 -14.73 31.05
N LEU A 8 21.27 -14.33 31.19
CA LEU A 8 22.34 -14.71 30.26
C LEU A 8 23.07 -15.98 30.69
N GLY A 9 22.95 -16.41 31.95
CA GLY A 9 23.54 -17.65 32.45
C GLY A 9 23.10 -18.88 31.67
N PRO A 10 21.82 -19.04 31.35
CA PRO A 10 21.35 -20.09 30.44
C PRO A 10 21.98 -19.95 29.05
N ALA A 11 21.98 -18.75 28.45
CA ALA A 11 22.53 -18.51 27.11
C ALA A 11 24.07 -18.67 27.01
N ALA A 12 24.80 -18.45 28.10
CA ALA A 12 26.26 -18.57 28.17
C ALA A 12 26.73 -19.97 28.60
N SER A 13 25.88 -20.75 29.28
CA SER A 13 26.17 -22.14 29.67
C SER A 13 25.68 -23.17 28.66
N MET A 14 24.77 -22.78 27.78
CA MET A 14 24.27 -23.59 26.68
C MET A 14 25.05 -23.19 25.43
N GLY A 15 25.99 -24.05 25.00
CA GLY A 15 26.68 -23.87 23.73
C GLY A 15 25.68 -23.56 22.61
N ALA A 16 25.93 -22.46 21.90
CA ALA A 16 25.13 -21.95 20.79
C ALA A 16 24.63 -23.09 19.90
N SER A 17 23.34 -23.43 20.02
CA SER A 17 22.75 -24.47 19.17
C SER A 17 21.37 -24.10 18.66
N ASP A 18 20.64 -23.17 19.29
CA ASP A 18 19.34 -22.76 18.79
C ASP A 18 19.15 -21.23 18.75
N PRO A 19 19.31 -20.60 17.58
CA PRO A 19 19.07 -19.17 17.37
C PRO A 19 17.66 -18.71 17.77
N SER A 20 16.66 -19.61 17.75
CA SER A 20 15.26 -19.29 18.09
C SER A 20 15.07 -18.99 19.58
N GLN A 21 15.77 -19.71 20.47
CA GLN A 21 15.69 -19.52 21.92
C GLN A 21 16.38 -18.22 22.37
N ILE A 22 17.47 -17.84 21.68
CA ILE A 22 18.15 -16.55 21.89
C ILE A 22 17.24 -15.41 21.42
N ALA A 23 16.55 -15.55 20.29
CA ALA A 23 15.58 -14.56 19.82
C ALA A 23 14.40 -14.40 20.80
N GLU A 24 13.88 -15.49 21.37
CA GLU A 24 12.80 -15.47 22.37
C GLU A 24 13.22 -14.77 23.68
N LEU A 25 14.44 -15.03 24.18
CA LEU A 25 14.99 -14.39 25.37
C LEU A 25 15.28 -12.89 25.18
N THR A 26 15.61 -12.48 23.95
CA THR A 26 16.06 -11.11 23.65
C THR A 26 14.97 -10.21 23.07
N SER A 27 13.82 -10.76 22.71
CA SER A 27 12.66 -10.03 22.18
C SER A 27 11.64 -9.59 23.24
N GLY A 28 11.76 -10.08 24.48
CA GLY A 28 10.80 -9.80 25.56
C GLY A 28 10.97 -8.45 26.28
N ALA A 29 9.86 -7.92 26.81
CA ALA A 29 9.85 -6.72 27.68
C ALA A 29 10.81 -6.79 28.90
N PRO A 30 11.05 -7.94 29.56
CA PRO A 30 12.03 -8.02 30.65
C PRO A 30 13.46 -7.71 30.19
N PHE A 31 13.82 -8.10 28.97
CA PHE A 31 15.15 -7.86 28.42
C PHE A 31 15.39 -6.38 28.11
N SER A 32 14.38 -5.69 27.55
CA SER A 32 14.46 -4.25 27.28
C SER A 32 14.63 -3.40 28.55
N GLN A 33 13.93 -3.78 29.63
CA GLN A 33 14.03 -3.13 30.94
C GLN A 33 15.43 -3.31 31.54
N ILE A 34 16.01 -4.49 31.40
CA ILE A 34 17.35 -4.80 31.92
C ILE A 34 18.44 -4.04 31.17
N LEU A 35 18.35 -3.96 29.84
CA LEU A 35 19.26 -3.12 29.05
C LEU A 35 19.11 -1.64 29.43
N GLY A 36 17.88 -1.17 29.65
CA GLY A 36 17.60 0.18 30.16
C GLY A 36 18.27 0.45 31.51
N GLN A 37 18.15 -0.48 32.47
CA GLN A 37 18.81 -0.36 33.77
C GLN A 37 20.35 -0.42 33.66
N LEU A 38 20.90 -1.24 32.77
CA LEU A 38 22.34 -1.29 32.54
C LEU A 38 22.87 0.05 31.99
N LYS A 39 22.13 0.66 31.08
CA LYS A 39 22.43 1.98 30.51
C LYS A 39 22.29 3.12 31.53
N LEU A 40 21.43 2.97 32.52
CA LEU A 40 21.36 3.92 33.64
C LEU A 40 22.53 3.73 34.61
N ASN A 41 22.95 2.50 34.88
CA ASN A 41 24.09 2.20 35.74
C ASN A 41 25.45 2.65 35.17
N THR A 42 25.55 2.84 33.84
CA THR A 42 26.73 3.46 33.22
C THR A 42 26.93 4.92 33.61
N LEU A 43 25.89 5.62 34.06
CA LEU A 43 25.99 7.03 34.45
C LEU A 43 26.78 7.24 35.75
N THR A 44 26.95 6.19 36.56
CA THR A 44 27.63 6.23 37.87
C THR A 44 28.88 5.34 37.93
N ALA A 45 29.25 4.70 36.82
CA ALA A 45 30.37 3.77 36.76
C ALA A 45 31.72 4.48 36.44
N PRO A 46 32.85 3.97 36.94
CA PRO A 46 34.19 4.42 36.51
C PRO A 46 34.38 4.26 34.99
N PRO A 47 35.15 5.15 34.31
CA PRO A 47 35.24 5.19 32.84
C PRO A 47 35.58 3.83 32.18
N ALA A 48 36.55 3.10 32.74
CA ALA A 48 36.97 1.79 32.22
C ALA A 48 35.86 0.71 32.29
N LEU A 49 34.96 0.82 33.28
CA LEU A 49 33.81 -0.07 33.42
C LEU A 49 32.64 0.38 32.55
N ALA A 50 32.46 1.69 32.39
CA ALA A 50 31.42 2.29 31.58
C ALA A 50 31.56 1.88 30.10
N ASP A 51 32.78 1.94 29.54
CA ASP A 51 33.03 1.54 28.14
C ASP A 51 32.71 0.06 27.89
N SER A 52 33.07 -0.80 28.84
CA SER A 52 32.79 -2.25 28.76
C SER A 52 31.28 -2.54 28.83
N ILE A 53 30.55 -1.85 29.70
CA ILE A 53 29.09 -1.99 29.80
C ILE A 53 28.41 -1.46 28.54
N ILE A 54 28.86 -0.33 27.99
CA ILE A 54 28.33 0.22 26.73
C ILE A 54 28.57 -0.75 25.57
N ALA A 55 29.77 -1.33 25.47
CA ALA A 55 30.10 -2.31 24.44
C ALA A 55 29.21 -3.57 24.55
N LEU A 56 29.03 -4.09 25.77
CA LEU A 56 28.18 -5.25 26.03
C LEU A 56 26.71 -4.95 25.70
N VAL A 57 26.17 -3.81 26.12
CA VAL A 57 24.80 -3.38 25.79
C VAL A 57 24.64 -3.30 24.28
N ARG A 58 25.58 -2.67 23.57
CA ARG A 58 25.55 -2.54 22.10
C ARG A 58 25.55 -3.90 21.41
N GLN A 59 26.43 -4.81 21.83
CA GLN A 59 26.53 -6.14 21.24
C GLN A 59 25.28 -6.98 21.50
N THR A 60 24.74 -6.93 22.72
CA THR A 60 23.54 -7.70 23.09
C THR A 60 22.30 -7.14 22.37
N SER A 61 22.16 -5.82 22.27
CA SER A 61 21.12 -5.18 21.46
C SER A 61 21.23 -5.54 19.97
N SER A 62 22.44 -5.62 19.41
CA SER A 62 22.64 -6.01 18.01
C SER A 62 22.17 -7.45 17.73
N ILE A 63 22.46 -8.39 18.64
CA ILE A 63 22.02 -9.79 18.52
C ILE A 63 20.49 -9.88 18.63
N ALA A 64 19.91 -9.19 19.62
CA ALA A 64 18.46 -9.11 19.80
C ALA A 64 17.76 -8.60 18.53
N ASN A 65 18.25 -7.50 17.98
CA ASN A 65 17.70 -6.89 16.77
C ASN A 65 17.81 -7.82 15.57
N ALA A 66 18.92 -8.54 15.41
CA ALA A 66 19.09 -9.51 14.34
C ALA A 66 18.06 -10.66 14.45
N GLY A 67 17.80 -11.15 15.66
CA GLY A 67 16.76 -12.15 15.93
C GLY A 67 15.37 -11.66 15.52
N VAL A 68 14.97 -10.46 15.99
CA VAL A 68 13.66 -9.88 15.65
C VAL A 68 13.52 -9.66 14.14
N LYS A 69 14.57 -9.19 13.45
CA LYS A 69 14.54 -9.05 11.98
C LYS A 69 14.36 -10.40 11.27
N ALA A 70 15.02 -11.45 11.76
CA ALA A 70 14.90 -12.79 11.21
C ALA A 70 13.47 -13.32 11.41
N ASP A 71 12.90 -13.12 12.59
CA ASP A 71 11.53 -13.52 12.92
C ASP A 71 10.50 -12.75 12.09
N LEU A 72 10.65 -11.43 11.94
CA LEU A 72 9.79 -10.61 11.08
C LEU A 72 9.86 -11.05 9.62
N ASN A 73 11.05 -11.34 9.11
CA ASN A 73 11.23 -11.86 7.76
C ASN A 73 10.64 -13.27 7.61
N SER A 74 10.77 -14.14 8.61
CA SER A 74 10.19 -15.48 8.63
C SER A 74 8.66 -15.41 8.64
N ALA A 75 8.08 -14.55 9.47
CA ALA A 75 6.65 -14.28 9.52
C ALA A 75 6.15 -13.71 8.19
N TRP A 76 6.87 -12.76 7.58
CA TRP A 76 6.53 -12.22 6.27
C TRP A 76 6.50 -13.32 5.19
N LYS A 77 7.57 -14.12 5.12
CA LYS A 77 7.73 -15.20 4.14
C LYS A 77 6.68 -16.31 4.27
N SER A 78 6.19 -16.55 5.48
CA SER A 78 5.18 -17.59 5.75
C SER A 78 3.75 -17.07 5.63
N GLN A 79 3.47 -15.84 6.08
CA GLN A 79 2.09 -15.34 6.25
C GLN A 79 1.59 -14.48 5.09
N VAL A 80 2.47 -13.68 4.46
CA VAL A 80 2.05 -12.66 3.48
C VAL A 80 2.63 -12.93 2.10
N LEU A 81 3.93 -13.22 2.03
CA LEU A 81 4.65 -13.35 0.76
C LEU A 81 4.03 -14.37 -0.20
N PRO A 82 3.64 -15.60 0.22
CA PRO A 82 3.14 -16.61 -0.72
C PRO A 82 1.88 -16.14 -1.43
N PHE A 83 0.96 -15.53 -0.68
CA PHE A 83 -0.26 -14.97 -1.25
C PHE A 83 0.04 -13.75 -2.14
N CYS A 84 0.89 -12.83 -1.68
CA CYS A 84 1.27 -11.65 -2.45
C CYS A 84 1.86 -12.05 -3.82
N GLN A 85 2.79 -13.01 -3.85
CA GLN A 85 3.41 -13.50 -5.08
C GLN A 85 2.39 -14.13 -6.04
N MET A 86 1.47 -14.94 -5.52
CA MET A 86 0.47 -15.63 -6.32
C MET A 86 -0.63 -14.69 -6.84
N ALA A 87 -1.08 -13.76 -6.00
CA ALA A 87 -2.31 -13.00 -6.23
C ALA A 87 -2.06 -11.59 -6.77
N ILE A 88 -0.93 -10.96 -6.41
CA ILE A 88 -0.66 -9.54 -6.68
C ILE A 88 0.52 -9.35 -7.64
N ASN A 89 1.62 -10.07 -7.43
CA ASN A 89 2.85 -9.86 -8.18
C ASN A 89 2.65 -10.09 -9.68
N GLY A 90 3.19 -9.20 -10.52
CA GLY A 90 3.13 -9.32 -11.98
C GLY A 90 1.74 -9.14 -12.60
N LYS A 91 0.72 -8.77 -11.82
CA LYS A 91 -0.66 -8.55 -12.30
C LYS A 91 -1.05 -7.08 -12.29
N PHE A 92 -1.98 -6.72 -13.15
CA PHE A 92 -2.56 -5.39 -13.17
C PHE A 92 -3.50 -5.22 -11.96
N PRO A 93 -3.48 -4.08 -11.23
CA PRO A 93 -2.88 -2.79 -11.61
C PRO A 93 -1.45 -2.53 -11.08
N PHE A 94 -0.79 -3.51 -10.47
CA PHE A 94 0.55 -3.35 -9.87
C PHE A 94 1.69 -3.46 -10.89
N ALA A 95 1.45 -4.15 -11.99
CA ALA A 95 2.36 -4.27 -13.13
C ALA A 95 1.60 -4.04 -14.44
N SER A 96 2.33 -3.68 -15.49
CA SER A 96 1.80 -3.70 -16.86
C SER A 96 1.58 -5.16 -17.28
N SER A 97 0.35 -5.64 -17.16
CA SER A 97 -0.03 -7.03 -17.39
C SER A 97 -1.42 -7.10 -18.00
N THR A 98 -1.70 -8.15 -18.77
CA THR A 98 -3.04 -8.47 -19.29
C THR A 98 -3.89 -9.24 -18.27
N THR A 99 -3.25 -9.81 -17.25
CA THR A 99 -3.94 -10.51 -16.16
C THR A 99 -4.20 -9.55 -15.01
N ASP A 100 -5.45 -9.47 -14.59
CA ASP A 100 -5.87 -8.61 -13.49
C ASP A 100 -5.80 -9.36 -12.15
N VAL A 101 -5.49 -8.61 -11.10
CA VAL A 101 -5.78 -9.03 -9.72
C VAL A 101 -7.31 -9.13 -9.58
N THR A 102 -7.79 -10.16 -8.88
CA THR A 102 -9.23 -10.25 -8.58
C THR A 102 -9.60 -9.28 -7.46
N LEU A 103 -10.83 -8.75 -7.44
CA LEU A 103 -11.27 -7.86 -6.35
C LEU A 103 -11.24 -8.56 -4.98
N ALA A 104 -11.51 -9.88 -4.96
CA ALA A 104 -11.42 -10.69 -3.76
C ALA A 104 -9.98 -10.77 -3.23
N ASP A 105 -9.01 -11.01 -4.12
CA ASP A 105 -7.60 -11.05 -3.74
C ASP A 105 -7.07 -9.68 -3.30
N PHE A 106 -7.50 -8.63 -4.01
CA PHE A 106 -7.20 -7.25 -3.64
C PHE A 106 -7.72 -6.91 -2.24
N SER A 107 -8.96 -7.30 -1.92
CA SER A 107 -9.57 -7.13 -0.60
C SER A 107 -8.84 -7.93 0.47
N ARG A 108 -8.49 -9.18 0.20
CA ARG A 108 -7.72 -10.02 1.12
C ARG A 108 -6.34 -9.45 1.42
N MET A 109 -5.70 -8.82 0.44
CA MET A 109 -4.37 -8.23 0.61
C MET A 109 -4.42 -6.89 1.36
N PHE A 110 -5.27 -5.96 0.91
CA PHE A 110 -5.21 -4.53 1.28
C PHE A 110 -6.42 -4.04 2.07
N GLY A 111 -7.51 -4.80 2.13
CA GLY A 111 -8.72 -4.40 2.85
C GLY A 111 -8.50 -4.32 4.37
N PRO A 112 -9.48 -3.78 5.11
CA PRO A 112 -9.51 -3.87 6.57
C PRO A 112 -9.37 -5.31 7.02
N ASP A 113 -8.54 -5.56 8.03
CA ASP A 113 -8.21 -6.93 8.48
C ASP A 113 -7.60 -7.83 7.38
N GLY A 114 -7.09 -7.23 6.30
CA GLY A 114 -6.32 -7.91 5.26
C GLY A 114 -4.94 -8.34 5.74
N LEU A 115 -4.20 -9.02 4.86
CA LEU A 115 -2.86 -9.53 5.19
C LEU A 115 -1.88 -8.43 5.57
N MET A 116 -1.85 -7.32 4.81
CA MET A 116 -0.96 -6.19 5.11
C MET A 116 -1.32 -5.52 6.43
N ASP A 117 -2.61 -5.33 6.67
CA ASP A 117 -3.12 -4.65 7.87
C ASP A 117 -2.82 -5.45 9.13
N LYS A 118 -3.17 -6.75 9.13
CA LYS A 118 -2.90 -7.67 10.23
C LYS A 118 -1.42 -7.82 10.52
N PHE A 119 -0.59 -7.90 9.48
CA PHE A 119 0.85 -8.00 9.66
C PHE A 119 1.40 -6.72 10.30
N PHE A 120 1.05 -5.55 9.77
CA PHE A 120 1.50 -4.27 10.31
C PHE A 120 1.04 -4.08 11.77
N ASP A 121 -0.24 -4.30 12.05
CA ASP A 121 -0.81 -4.10 13.39
C ASP A 121 -0.18 -5.01 14.44
N ARG A 122 0.11 -6.27 14.09
CA ARG A 122 0.71 -7.24 15.02
C ARG A 122 2.21 -7.05 15.19
N GLN A 123 2.92 -6.76 14.10
CA GLN A 123 4.38 -6.88 14.06
C GLN A 123 5.10 -5.54 14.12
N LEU A 124 4.51 -4.45 13.63
CA LEU A 124 5.21 -3.19 13.38
C LEU A 124 4.59 -1.98 14.10
N LYS A 125 3.28 -1.93 14.29
CA LYS A 125 2.56 -0.79 14.88
C LYS A 125 3.17 -0.26 16.19
N PRO A 126 3.63 -1.10 17.14
CA PRO A 126 4.22 -0.58 18.39
C PRO A 126 5.53 0.21 18.18
N PHE A 127 6.17 0.09 17.02
CA PHE A 127 7.49 0.63 16.74
C PHE A 127 7.49 1.78 15.71
N VAL A 128 6.33 2.11 15.15
CA VAL A 128 6.18 3.02 14.02
C VAL A 128 5.23 4.16 14.36
N ASP A 129 5.68 5.38 14.13
CA ASP A 129 4.84 6.58 14.12
C ASP A 129 4.18 6.71 12.75
N THR A 130 2.86 6.52 12.72
CA THR A 130 2.01 6.65 11.54
C THR A 130 1.33 8.02 11.44
N LEU A 131 1.59 8.93 12.39
CA LEU A 131 1.03 10.29 12.39
C LEU A 131 1.83 11.23 11.47
N THR A 132 3.07 10.87 11.18
CA THR A 132 3.95 11.58 10.25
C THR A 132 3.92 10.92 8.87
N THR A 133 4.17 11.71 7.82
CA THR A 133 4.29 11.23 6.44
C THR A 133 5.59 11.80 5.87
N PRO A 134 6.58 10.97 5.48
CA PRO A 134 6.57 9.50 5.48
C PRO A 134 6.54 8.91 6.91
N TRP A 135 6.09 7.65 7.03
CA TRP A 135 6.07 6.94 8.31
C TRP A 135 7.48 6.79 8.88
N GLN A 136 7.62 7.02 10.19
CA GLN A 136 8.93 7.00 10.85
C GLN A 136 8.98 6.00 12.00
N PRO A 137 10.13 5.37 12.25
CA PRO A 137 10.30 4.58 13.46
C PRO A 137 10.27 5.47 14.72
N ILE A 138 9.56 5.09 15.81
CA ILE A 138 9.53 5.82 17.11
C ILE A 138 10.89 5.84 17.86
N ALA A 139 11.52 7.02 17.97
CA ALA A 139 12.93 7.22 18.38
C ALA A 139 13.40 6.60 19.72
N ASN A 140 12.51 6.26 20.65
CA ASN A 140 12.88 5.90 22.04
C ASN A 140 12.69 4.42 22.40
N ALA A 141 12.34 3.55 21.46
CA ALA A 141 12.27 2.12 21.74
C ALA A 141 13.70 1.55 21.80
N ALA A 142 14.23 1.37 23.01
CA ALA A 142 15.59 0.90 23.28
C ALA A 142 15.91 -0.54 22.80
N THR A 143 15.02 -1.17 22.03
CA THR A 143 15.01 -2.59 21.64
C THR A 143 14.47 -2.85 20.23
N ARG A 144 14.62 -1.88 19.32
CA ARG A 144 13.99 -2.01 18.01
C ARG A 144 14.77 -2.92 17.06
N PRO A 145 14.12 -3.80 16.27
CA PRO A 145 14.66 -4.16 14.96
C PRO A 145 15.00 -2.87 14.19
N ASP A 146 16.10 -2.81 13.43
CA ASP A 146 16.46 -1.59 12.65
C ASP A 146 15.52 -1.35 11.46
N ILE A 147 14.21 -1.28 11.70
CA ILE A 147 13.18 -0.98 10.73
C ILE A 147 13.62 0.23 9.90
N THR A 148 13.97 -0.03 8.65
CA THR A 148 14.45 1.04 7.76
C THR A 148 13.24 1.78 7.19
N PRO A 149 13.38 3.07 6.84
CA PRO A 149 12.34 3.80 6.09
C PRO A 149 11.92 3.07 4.80
N ALA A 150 12.85 2.38 4.13
CA ALA A 150 12.55 1.58 2.94
C ALA A 150 11.65 0.38 3.25
N GLY A 151 11.82 -0.26 4.42
CA GLY A 151 10.93 -1.31 4.92
C GLY A 151 9.52 -0.79 5.25
N LEU A 152 9.42 0.43 5.77
CA LEU A 152 8.14 1.07 6.10
C LEU A 152 7.36 1.54 4.88
N ALA A 153 8.05 2.01 3.84
CA ALA A 153 7.42 2.50 2.62
C ALA A 153 6.44 1.48 2.00
N LEU A 154 6.73 0.18 2.13
CA LEU A 154 5.83 -0.90 1.69
C LEU A 154 4.48 -0.87 2.42
N PHE A 155 4.51 -0.75 3.75
CA PHE A 155 3.31 -0.76 4.59
C PHE A 155 2.54 0.56 4.51
N GLU A 156 3.26 1.68 4.42
CA GLU A 156 2.67 2.99 4.16
C GLU A 156 1.92 3.00 2.82
N GLN A 157 2.52 2.43 1.76
CA GLN A 157 1.86 2.29 0.47
C GLN A 157 0.62 1.38 0.54
N ALA A 158 0.68 0.26 1.27
CA ALA A 158 -0.49 -0.61 1.47
C ALA A 158 -1.60 0.11 2.25
N ALA A 159 -1.27 0.88 3.28
CA ALA A 159 -2.23 1.67 4.04
C ALA A 159 -2.86 2.78 3.17
N LYS A 160 -2.09 3.41 2.28
CA LYS A 160 -2.61 4.36 1.30
C LYS A 160 -3.61 3.71 0.34
N ILE A 161 -3.30 2.51 -0.17
CA ILE A 161 -4.24 1.73 -0.99
C ILE A 161 -5.51 1.45 -0.19
N LYS A 162 -5.38 0.98 1.06
CA LYS A 162 -6.52 0.74 1.96
C LYS A 162 -7.41 1.98 2.11
N ASN A 163 -6.81 3.12 2.43
CA ASN A 163 -7.53 4.38 2.68
C ASN A 163 -8.24 4.96 1.45
N ILE A 164 -7.73 4.64 0.25
CA ILE A 164 -8.33 5.08 -1.02
C ILE A 164 -9.52 4.19 -1.39
N PHE A 165 -9.36 2.87 -1.29
CA PHE A 165 -10.33 1.92 -1.84
C PHE A 165 -11.32 1.38 -0.81
N PHE A 166 -10.97 1.36 0.48
CA PHE A 166 -11.81 0.78 1.54
C PHE A 166 -12.23 1.88 2.54
N ALA A 167 -12.58 3.05 2.00
CA ALA A 167 -13.06 4.16 2.80
C ALA A 167 -14.24 3.72 3.71
N ASN A 168 -14.34 4.32 4.89
CA ASN A 168 -15.34 3.98 5.92
C ASN A 168 -15.27 2.54 6.46
N GLY A 169 -14.17 1.81 6.23
CA GLY A 169 -13.98 0.45 6.77
C GLY A 169 -14.80 -0.62 6.03
N GLY A 170 -15.25 -0.35 4.81
CA GLY A 170 -15.93 -1.33 3.98
C GLY A 170 -15.06 -2.56 3.70
N ALA A 171 -15.67 -3.74 3.63
CA ALA A 171 -14.96 -4.99 3.34
C ALA A 171 -14.61 -5.16 1.85
N ALA A 172 -15.29 -4.42 0.98
CA ALA A 172 -15.08 -4.43 -0.47
C ALA A 172 -14.53 -3.07 -0.92
N PRO A 173 -13.68 -3.05 -1.97
CA PRO A 173 -13.18 -1.79 -2.51
C PRO A 173 -14.32 -1.03 -3.18
N GLU A 174 -14.40 0.27 -2.93
CA GLU A 174 -15.37 1.17 -3.55
C GLU A 174 -14.76 2.57 -3.72
N VAL A 175 -15.03 3.18 -4.87
CA VAL A 175 -14.71 4.56 -5.21
C VAL A 175 -15.95 5.19 -5.82
N ASN A 176 -16.49 6.20 -5.16
CA ASN A 176 -17.59 7.00 -5.68
C ASN A 176 -17.05 8.26 -6.36
N PHE A 177 -17.60 8.60 -7.52
CA PHE A 177 -17.19 9.77 -8.30
C PHE A 177 -18.32 10.26 -9.20
N SER A 178 -18.12 11.41 -9.82
CA SER A 178 -18.99 11.90 -10.89
C SER A 178 -18.21 12.19 -12.15
N VAL A 179 -18.86 12.03 -13.30
CA VAL A 179 -18.27 12.34 -14.61
C VAL A 179 -19.11 13.39 -15.30
N THR A 180 -18.47 14.45 -15.78
CA THR A 180 -19.12 15.55 -16.51
C THR A 180 -18.47 15.69 -17.89
N PRO A 181 -19.24 15.65 -18.99
CA PRO A 181 -18.68 15.96 -20.31
C PRO A 181 -18.33 17.45 -20.35
N THR A 182 -17.13 17.78 -20.81
CA THR A 182 -16.67 19.18 -20.91
C THR A 182 -16.46 19.64 -22.35
N ASN A 183 -16.18 18.70 -23.27
CA ASN A 183 -16.04 19.00 -24.68
C ASN A 183 -16.38 17.77 -25.55
N LEU A 184 -16.92 18.00 -26.74
CA LEU A 184 -17.12 17.01 -27.80
C LEU A 184 -16.72 17.62 -29.15
N ASP A 185 -15.79 16.96 -29.85
CA ASP A 185 -15.36 17.34 -31.19
C ASP A 185 -16.55 17.59 -32.13
N PRO A 186 -16.65 18.74 -32.82
CA PRO A 186 -17.79 19.12 -33.67
C PRO A 186 -18.21 18.08 -34.73
N GLY A 187 -17.32 17.19 -35.15
CA GLY A 187 -17.67 16.17 -36.12
C GLY A 187 -18.19 14.85 -35.51
N ALA A 188 -18.26 14.73 -34.18
CA ALA A 188 -18.99 13.66 -33.51
C ALA A 188 -20.42 14.12 -33.15
N MET A 189 -21.44 13.38 -33.54
CA MET A 189 -22.84 13.71 -33.20
C MET A 189 -23.15 13.43 -31.72
N ARG A 190 -22.48 12.43 -31.15
CA ARG A 190 -22.62 12.01 -29.75
C ARG A 190 -21.36 11.33 -29.24
N VAL A 191 -21.17 11.34 -27.93
CA VAL A 191 -20.25 10.44 -27.24
C VAL A 191 -20.98 9.70 -26.14
N LYS A 192 -20.78 8.38 -26.08
CA LYS A 192 -21.26 7.51 -25.01
C LYS A 192 -20.06 6.97 -24.25
N LEU A 193 -20.00 7.24 -22.94
CA LEU A 193 -19.03 6.69 -22.01
C LEU A 193 -19.75 5.71 -21.09
N GLU A 194 -19.31 4.46 -21.05
CA GLU A 194 -19.79 3.44 -20.14
C GLU A 194 -18.64 3.02 -19.21
N ILE A 195 -18.89 3.06 -17.90
CA ILE A 195 -17.97 2.60 -16.86
C ILE A 195 -18.72 1.61 -15.97
N ASP A 196 -18.27 0.36 -15.95
CA ASP A 196 -18.82 -0.76 -15.19
C ASP A 196 -20.35 -0.91 -15.25
N GLY A 197 -20.94 -0.65 -16.42
CA GLY A 197 -22.39 -0.76 -16.66
C GLY A 197 -23.16 0.54 -16.41
N GLN A 198 -22.50 1.61 -15.99
CA GLN A 198 -23.08 2.94 -15.83
C GLN A 198 -22.76 3.79 -17.06
N SER A 199 -23.79 4.39 -17.69
CA SER A 199 -23.65 5.09 -18.97
C SER A 199 -23.84 6.60 -18.82
N LEU A 200 -23.02 7.36 -19.53
CA LEU A 200 -23.16 8.80 -19.77
C LEU A 200 -23.23 9.01 -21.27
N LEU A 201 -24.31 9.63 -21.75
CA LEU A 201 -24.49 10.01 -23.14
C LEU A 201 -24.49 11.53 -23.26
N TYR A 202 -23.67 12.07 -24.15
CA TYR A 202 -23.60 13.51 -24.42
C TYR A 202 -23.79 13.81 -25.91
N MET A 203 -24.64 14.79 -26.22
CA MET A 203 -25.08 15.20 -27.55
C MET A 203 -25.26 16.72 -27.65
N TYR A 204 -24.25 17.51 -27.28
CA TYR A 204 -24.31 19.00 -27.25
C TYR A 204 -25.44 19.60 -26.39
N GLY A 205 -25.91 18.86 -25.39
CA GLY A 205 -26.87 19.35 -24.41
C GLY A 205 -26.19 20.05 -23.22
N PRO A 206 -26.94 20.37 -22.16
CA PRO A 206 -26.38 20.81 -20.90
C PRO A 206 -25.38 19.79 -20.33
N THR A 207 -24.25 20.26 -19.81
CA THR A 207 -23.19 19.43 -19.23
C THR A 207 -23.50 19.11 -17.77
N LEU A 208 -24.22 18.00 -17.55
CA LEU A 208 -24.62 17.55 -16.21
C LEU A 208 -23.67 16.47 -15.67
N PRO A 209 -23.31 16.51 -14.37
CA PRO A 209 -22.54 15.45 -13.74
C PRO A 209 -23.37 14.17 -13.62
N SER A 210 -22.77 13.04 -13.99
CA SER A 210 -23.33 11.70 -13.79
C SER A 210 -22.60 11.00 -12.64
N ALA A 211 -23.30 10.67 -11.56
CA ALA A 211 -22.74 9.92 -10.45
C ALA A 211 -22.45 8.47 -10.86
N MET A 212 -21.24 8.00 -10.56
CA MET A 212 -20.73 6.68 -10.89
C MET A 212 -19.96 6.07 -9.71
N LYS A 213 -19.76 4.76 -9.75
CA LYS A 213 -18.94 4.06 -8.76
C LYS A 213 -18.10 2.98 -9.43
N TRP A 214 -16.95 2.70 -8.82
CA TRP A 214 -16.11 1.56 -9.16
C TRP A 214 -15.82 0.76 -7.89
N PRO A 215 -15.90 -0.58 -7.92
CA PRO A 215 -16.39 -1.41 -9.01
C PRO A 215 -17.91 -1.30 -9.21
N GLY A 216 -18.34 -1.36 -10.47
CA GLY A 216 -19.76 -1.57 -10.82
C GLY A 216 -20.07 -3.03 -11.16
N SER A 217 -21.12 -3.27 -11.96
CA SER A 217 -21.65 -4.63 -12.20
C SER A 217 -20.97 -5.38 -13.34
N VAL A 218 -20.32 -4.67 -14.28
CA VAL A 218 -19.85 -5.27 -15.54
C VAL A 218 -18.32 -5.48 -15.58
N GLY A 219 -17.52 -4.62 -14.96
CA GLY A 219 -16.06 -4.69 -15.06
C GLY A 219 -15.54 -4.35 -16.46
N SER A 220 -15.94 -3.18 -16.98
CA SER A 220 -15.52 -2.72 -18.32
C SER A 220 -15.62 -1.21 -18.45
N VAL A 221 -14.80 -0.63 -19.33
CA VAL A 221 -14.96 0.76 -19.78
C VAL A 221 -15.08 0.78 -21.29
N ARG A 222 -16.07 1.48 -21.83
CA ARG A 222 -16.26 1.68 -23.27
C ARG A 222 -16.51 3.15 -23.57
N VAL A 223 -15.83 3.67 -24.59
CA VAL A 223 -16.15 4.98 -25.19
C VAL A 223 -16.53 4.76 -26.64
N GLU A 224 -17.67 5.30 -27.04
CA GLU A 224 -18.21 5.22 -28.39
C GLU A 224 -18.56 6.63 -28.88
N PHE A 225 -17.96 7.04 -30.00
CA PHE A 225 -18.37 8.24 -30.73
C PHE A 225 -19.36 7.85 -31.81
N GLY A 226 -20.56 8.42 -31.74
CA GLY A 226 -21.53 8.33 -32.84
C GLY A 226 -21.18 9.36 -33.90
N VAL A 227 -21.16 8.92 -35.15
CA VAL A 227 -20.84 9.72 -36.34
C VAL A 227 -22.06 9.72 -37.27
N GLY A 228 -22.19 10.78 -38.08
CA GLY A 228 -23.22 10.84 -39.12
C GLY A 228 -22.74 10.20 -40.42
N GLY A 229 -23.66 9.64 -41.21
CA GLY A 229 -23.38 8.99 -42.50
C GLY A 229 -23.03 7.50 -42.39
N ASP A 230 -22.39 6.94 -43.42
CA ASP A 230 -22.07 5.49 -43.54
C ASP A 230 -20.83 5.04 -42.73
N SER A 231 -20.13 5.96 -42.07
CA SER A 231 -19.05 5.59 -41.16
C SER A 231 -19.60 4.94 -39.90
N GLY A 232 -19.12 3.74 -39.55
CA GLY A 232 -19.46 3.11 -38.26
C GLY A 232 -18.94 3.90 -37.05
N PRO A 233 -19.46 3.65 -35.85
CA PRO A 233 -19.01 4.34 -34.63
C PRO A 233 -17.53 4.07 -34.35
N ALA A 234 -16.81 5.08 -33.87
CA ALA A 234 -15.45 4.91 -33.37
C ALA A 234 -15.52 4.49 -31.90
N THR A 235 -14.98 3.30 -31.59
CA THR A 235 -15.10 2.71 -30.25
C THR A 235 -13.75 2.29 -29.70
N VAL A 236 -13.58 2.45 -28.39
CA VAL A 236 -12.50 1.83 -27.61
C VAL A 236 -13.08 1.18 -26.36
N SER A 237 -12.56 0.03 -25.98
CA SER A 237 -13.02 -0.67 -24.78
C SER A 237 -11.90 -1.36 -24.03
N TYR A 238 -12.07 -1.42 -22.71
CA TYR A 238 -11.24 -2.16 -21.77
C TYR A 238 -12.15 -3.04 -20.93
N SER A 239 -11.68 -4.22 -20.54
CA SER A 239 -12.40 -5.17 -19.71
C SER A 239 -11.53 -5.60 -18.54
N GLY A 240 -12.19 -6.19 -17.54
CA GLY A 240 -11.57 -6.71 -16.33
C GLY A 240 -11.91 -5.86 -15.10
N PRO A 241 -11.66 -6.39 -13.89
CA PRO A 241 -12.07 -5.71 -12.66
C PRO A 241 -11.48 -4.32 -12.50
N PHE A 242 -10.30 -4.06 -13.08
CA PHE A 242 -9.63 -2.76 -13.03
C PHE A 242 -9.67 -2.02 -14.38
N ALA A 243 -10.67 -2.30 -15.24
CA ALA A 243 -10.81 -1.70 -16.57
C ALA A 243 -10.76 -0.16 -16.55
N LEU A 244 -11.35 0.48 -15.53
CA LEU A 244 -11.28 1.93 -15.35
C LEU A 244 -9.85 2.43 -15.19
N PHE A 245 -9.07 1.81 -14.32
CA PHE A 245 -7.67 2.18 -14.12
C PHE A 245 -6.81 1.90 -15.35
N ARG A 246 -7.12 0.83 -16.10
CA ARG A 246 -6.44 0.51 -17.36
C ARG A 246 -6.73 1.55 -18.43
N PHE A 247 -8.00 1.95 -18.53
CA PHE A 247 -8.44 2.99 -19.46
C PHE A 247 -7.79 4.35 -19.16
N LEU A 248 -7.69 4.73 -17.88
CA LEU A 248 -7.03 5.96 -17.44
C LEU A 248 -5.52 5.90 -17.63
N ALA A 249 -4.87 4.78 -17.31
CA ALA A 249 -3.42 4.61 -17.46
C ALA A 249 -2.95 4.67 -18.92
N ALA A 250 -3.84 4.34 -19.87
CA ALA A 250 -3.55 4.42 -21.31
C ALA A 250 -3.71 5.84 -21.88
N ARG A 251 -4.05 6.85 -21.07
CA ARG A 251 -4.41 8.20 -21.50
C ARG A 251 -3.72 9.26 -20.65
N SER A 252 -3.68 10.48 -21.17
CA SER A 252 -3.25 11.64 -20.39
C SER A 252 -4.39 12.11 -19.49
N VAL A 253 -4.16 12.06 -18.18
CA VAL A 253 -5.07 12.59 -17.16
C VAL A 253 -4.39 13.79 -16.51
N ALA A 254 -5.04 14.95 -16.54
CA ALA A 254 -4.51 16.17 -15.96
C ALA A 254 -5.21 16.50 -14.64
N ARG A 255 -4.45 16.77 -13.59
CA ARG A 255 -5.00 17.19 -12.30
C ARG A 255 -5.54 18.61 -12.39
N GLN A 256 -6.77 18.82 -11.93
CA GLN A 256 -7.41 20.15 -11.85
C GLN A 256 -7.50 20.64 -10.40
N SER A 257 -7.91 19.77 -9.48
CA SER A 257 -7.99 20.06 -8.03
C SER A 257 -7.66 18.78 -7.22
N PRO A 258 -7.66 18.80 -5.88
CA PRO A 258 -7.51 17.60 -5.05
C PRO A 258 -8.53 16.48 -5.31
N THR A 259 -9.74 16.79 -5.79
CA THR A 259 -10.77 15.78 -6.10
C THR A 259 -11.02 15.62 -7.60
N LYS A 260 -10.63 16.61 -8.42
CA LYS A 260 -10.95 16.65 -9.84
C LYS A 260 -9.75 16.41 -10.75
N VAL A 261 -9.96 15.57 -11.77
CA VAL A 261 -9.06 15.40 -12.91
C VAL A 261 -9.80 15.60 -14.23
N SER A 262 -9.11 16.06 -15.25
CA SER A 262 -9.63 16.09 -16.62
C SER A 262 -9.01 14.95 -17.45
N LEU A 263 -9.88 14.28 -18.19
CA LEU A 263 -9.58 13.17 -19.08
C LEU A 263 -9.88 13.60 -20.51
N ASN A 264 -8.94 13.39 -21.41
CA ASN A 264 -9.17 13.55 -22.85
C ASN A 264 -9.11 12.18 -23.55
N VAL A 265 -10.11 11.91 -24.39
CA VAL A 265 -10.23 10.67 -25.17
C VAL A 265 -10.20 11.04 -26.64
N VAL A 266 -9.17 10.59 -27.35
CA VAL A 266 -9.01 10.78 -28.80
C VAL A 266 -9.11 9.42 -29.49
N LEU A 267 -9.96 9.31 -30.51
CA LEU A 267 -10.10 8.14 -31.39
C LEU A 267 -10.15 8.62 -32.85
N GLY A 268 -9.03 8.47 -33.56
CA GLY A 268 -8.89 8.99 -34.93
C GLY A 268 -9.09 10.51 -34.96
N PRO A 269 -10.01 11.05 -35.79
CA PRO A 269 -10.29 12.48 -35.86
C PRO A 269 -11.23 12.97 -34.73
N ARG A 270 -11.70 12.08 -33.85
CA ARG A 270 -12.71 12.41 -32.83
C ARG A 270 -12.06 12.58 -31.47
N ALA A 271 -12.54 13.56 -30.72
CA ALA A 271 -12.12 13.78 -29.35
C ALA A 271 -13.31 14.13 -28.44
N ALA A 272 -13.24 13.70 -27.18
CA ALA A 272 -14.11 14.18 -26.11
C ALA A 272 -13.28 14.41 -24.84
N SER A 273 -13.68 15.39 -24.06
CA SER A 273 -13.11 15.67 -22.75
C SER A 273 -14.16 15.47 -21.67
N PHE A 274 -13.72 14.94 -20.54
CA PHE A 274 -14.52 14.69 -19.35
C PHE A 274 -13.79 15.18 -18.11
N ASP A 275 -14.52 15.78 -17.18
CA ASP A 275 -14.05 15.96 -15.81
C ASP A 275 -14.52 14.79 -14.96
N ILE A 276 -13.61 14.22 -14.17
CA ILE A 276 -13.90 13.18 -13.17
C ILE A 276 -13.67 13.79 -11.79
N ASP A 277 -14.72 13.87 -10.97
CA ASP A 277 -14.67 14.39 -9.60
C ASP A 277 -14.86 13.25 -8.60
N ALA A 278 -13.81 12.93 -7.84
CA ALA A 278 -13.85 11.91 -6.80
C ALA A 278 -14.61 12.43 -5.56
N ALA A 279 -15.34 11.55 -4.88
CA ALA A 279 -16.10 11.92 -3.68
C ALA A 279 -15.21 12.31 -2.48
N SER A 280 -13.89 12.10 -2.55
CA SER A 280 -12.94 12.37 -1.48
C SER A 280 -11.59 12.86 -2.03
N VAL A 281 -10.82 13.55 -1.18
CA VAL A 281 -9.42 13.90 -1.43
C VAL A 281 -8.52 12.67 -1.58
N ASN A 282 -8.96 11.51 -1.09
CA ASN A 282 -8.37 10.21 -1.39
C ASN A 282 -8.72 9.79 -2.82
N ASN A 283 -8.17 10.52 -3.79
CA ASN A 283 -8.54 10.41 -5.19
C ASN A 283 -7.62 9.43 -5.94
N PRO A 284 -8.13 8.28 -6.42
CA PRO A 284 -7.33 7.29 -7.13
C PRO A 284 -7.01 7.67 -8.59
N PHE A 285 -7.59 8.77 -9.12
CA PHE A 285 -7.47 9.15 -10.52
C PHE A 285 -6.33 10.15 -10.80
N GLN A 286 -5.79 10.82 -9.77
CA GLN A 286 -4.72 11.81 -9.95
C GLN A 286 -3.36 11.21 -10.24
N ARG A 287 -3.05 10.11 -9.55
CA ARG A 287 -1.80 9.36 -9.63
C ARG A 287 -2.15 7.91 -9.37
N SER A 288 -1.46 6.99 -10.03
CA SER A 288 -1.69 5.56 -9.81
C SER A 288 -1.45 5.21 -8.33
N PRO A 289 -2.49 4.80 -7.58
CA PRO A 289 -2.33 4.41 -6.17
C PRO A 289 -1.61 3.07 -6.03
N PHE A 290 -1.38 2.35 -7.12
CA PHE A 290 -0.73 1.04 -7.14
C PHE A 290 0.78 1.13 -7.39
N GLN A 291 1.23 2.28 -7.90
CA GLN A 291 2.62 2.48 -8.29
C GLN A 291 3.55 2.35 -7.07
N GLY A 292 4.63 1.58 -7.25
CA GLY A 292 5.66 1.39 -6.22
C GLY A 292 5.40 0.22 -5.26
N PHE A 293 4.17 -0.30 -5.18
CA PHE A 293 3.91 -1.50 -4.38
C PHE A 293 4.47 -2.75 -5.09
N ARG A 294 5.23 -3.57 -4.36
CA ARG A 294 5.75 -4.86 -4.81
C ARG A 294 5.67 -5.88 -3.69
N CYS A 295 5.84 -7.15 -4.03
CA CYS A 295 5.94 -8.26 -3.07
C CYS A 295 7.42 -8.62 -2.84
N PRO A 296 8.15 -7.93 -1.94
CA PRO A 296 9.57 -8.20 -1.75
C PRO A 296 9.79 -9.59 -1.12
N THR A 297 10.83 -10.30 -1.56
CA THR A 297 11.19 -11.63 -1.02
C THR A 297 11.74 -11.58 0.40
N SER A 298 12.16 -10.40 0.86
CA SER A 298 12.54 -10.07 2.23
C SER A 298 12.23 -8.61 2.54
N LEU A 299 11.87 -8.31 3.78
CA LEU A 299 11.69 -6.95 4.26
C LEU A 299 13.06 -6.28 4.45
N ALA A 300 13.18 -5.02 4.02
CA ALA A 300 14.35 -4.19 4.26
C ALA A 300 14.30 -3.66 5.71
N LEU A 301 14.67 -4.52 6.67
CA LEU A 301 14.68 -4.25 8.10
C LEU A 301 16.08 -4.35 8.68
#